data_AF-A0A0W0WDV1-F1
#
_entry.id   AF-A0A0W0WDV1-F1
#
_cell.length_a   1.000
_cell.length_b   1.000
_cell.length_c   1.000
_cell.angle_alpha   90.00
_cell.angle_beta   90.00
_cell.angle_gamma   90.00
#
_symmetry.space_group_name_H-M   'P 1'
#
loop_
_entity.id
_entity.type
_entity.pdbx_description
1 polymer ?
#
loop_
_entity_poly.entity_id
_entity_poly.type
_entity_poly.pdbx_seq_one_letter_code
_entity_poly.pdbx_strand_id
1 'polypeptide(L)' 'MGCFTEAYEPVIDVKFKVKKNTQKHFIEYLLNYSECDFNALAKILEISPLKFNLVLSGKGYLDKDTVIKLFKYFIMMVEN' A
#
# COMPACT_ATOMS: atom_id res chain seq x y z
N MET A 1 31.88 13.24 -15.02
CA MET A 1 30.56 12.84 -15.53
C MET A 1 29.82 12.17 -14.39
N GLY A 2 28.91 12.88 -13.74
CA GLY A 2 28.05 12.30 -12.70
C GLY A 2 26.82 11.71 -13.37
N CYS A 3 26.63 10.40 -13.25
CA CYS A 3 25.44 9.74 -13.76
C CYS A 3 24.30 10.03 -12.78
N PHE A 4 23.36 10.89 -13.18
CA PHE A 4 22.10 11.06 -12.48
C PHE A 4 21.22 9.88 -12.89
N THR A 5 21.09 8.88 -12.01
CA THR A 5 20.01 7.90 -12.13
C THR A 5 18.72 8.60 -11.73
N GLU A 6 18.01 9.12 -12.72
CA GLU A 6 16.61 9.51 -12.58
C GLU A 6 15.82 8.25 -12.21
N ALA A 7 15.53 8.08 -10.93
CA ALA A 7 14.63 7.04 -10.45
C ALA A 7 13.27 7.31 -11.09
N TYR A 8 12.96 6.58 -12.17
CA TYR A 8 11.67 6.66 -12.84
C TYR A 8 10.59 6.27 -11.83
N GLU A 9 9.79 7.23 -11.36
CA GLU A 9 8.64 6.87 -10.53
C GLU A 9 7.73 5.95 -11.36
N PRO A 10 7.40 4.74 -10.86
CA PRO A 10 6.54 3.84 -11.59
C PRO A 10 5.19 4.53 -11.83
N VAL A 11 4.75 4.57 -13.09
CA VAL A 11 3.41 5.05 -13.44
C VAL A 11 2.42 3.97 -13.00
N ILE A 12 1.97 4.06 -11.75
CA ILE A 12 0.98 3.12 -11.20
C ILE A 12 -0.39 3.53 -11.73
N ASP A 13 -0.87 2.87 -12.80
CA ASP A 13 -2.27 2.96 -13.24
C ASP A 13 -3.14 2.15 -12.27
N VAL A 14 -3.54 2.80 -11.17
CA VAL A 14 -4.28 2.18 -10.07
C VAL A 14 -5.72 1.85 -10.47
N LYS A 15 -5.93 0.78 -11.25
CA LYS A 15 -7.26 0.15 -11.44
C LYS A 15 -7.85 -0.42 -10.13
N PHE A 16 -7.13 -0.30 -9.01
CA PHE A 16 -7.53 -0.71 -7.66
C PHE A 16 -8.51 0.23 -6.95
N LYS A 17 -8.85 1.39 -7.55
CA LYS A 17 -9.77 2.37 -6.95
C LYS A 17 -11.15 1.81 -6.54
N VAL A 18 -11.57 0.66 -7.07
CA VAL A 18 -12.97 0.18 -6.95
C VAL A 18 -13.10 -1.25 -6.42
N LYS A 19 -12.01 -2.02 -6.30
CA LYS A 19 -12.09 -3.43 -5.88
C LYS A 19 -11.70 -3.60 -4.40
N LYS A 20 -12.66 -3.37 -3.50
CA LYS A 20 -12.51 -3.48 -2.04
C LYS A 20 -11.79 -4.77 -1.61
N ASN A 21 -12.21 -5.91 -2.17
CA ASN A 21 -11.61 -7.21 -1.86
C ASN A 21 -10.16 -7.32 -2.35
N THR A 22 -9.81 -6.69 -3.47
CA THR A 22 -8.43 -6.71 -3.95
C THR A 22 -7.52 -5.90 -3.03
N GLN A 23 -7.95 -4.73 -2.57
CA GLN A 23 -7.19 -3.96 -1.58
C GLN A 23 -7.05 -4.72 -0.26
N LYS A 24 -8.14 -5.33 0.22
CA LYS A 24 -8.13 -6.22 1.40
C LYS A 24 -7.07 -7.31 1.26
N HIS A 25 -7.13 -8.12 0.20
CA HIS A 25 -6.22 -9.23 0.00
C HIS A 25 -4.76 -8.78 -0.15
N PHE A 26 -4.54 -7.63 -0.78
CA PHE A 26 -3.19 -7.08 -0.89
C PHE A 26 -2.65 -6.63 0.48
N ILE A 27 -3.47 -5.99 1.30
CA ILE A 27 -3.08 -5.63 2.67
C ILE A 27 -2.85 -6.89 3.52
N GLU A 28 -3.73 -7.90 3.43
CA GLU A 28 -3.56 -9.19 4.11
C GLU A 28 -2.24 -9.86 3.70
N TYR A 29 -1.91 -9.83 2.41
CA TYR A 29 -0.63 -10.32 1.91
C TYR A 29 0.55 -9.58 2.56
N LEU A 30 0.53 -8.24 2.56
CA LEU A 30 1.60 -7.45 3.17
C LEU A 30 1.75 -7.78 4.67
N LEU A 31 0.65 -7.87 5.42
CA LEU A 31 0.70 -8.18 6.85
C LEU A 31 1.21 -9.59 7.16
N ASN A 32 0.99 -10.55 6.25
CA ASN A 32 1.42 -11.94 6.46
C ASN A 32 2.87 -12.19 6.04
N TYR A 33 3.38 -11.42 5.07
CA TYR A 33 4.69 -11.67 4.46
C TYR A 33 5.72 -10.58 4.76
N SER A 34 5.35 -9.53 5.49
CA SER A 34 6.27 -8.51 5.98
C SER A 34 6.45 -8.61 7.49
N GLU A 35 7.54 -8.03 8.01
CA GLU A 35 7.70 -7.79 9.45
C GLU A 35 6.85 -6.59 9.95
N CYS A 36 6.02 -5.99 9.08
CA CYS A 36 5.22 -4.83 9.40
C CYS A 36 3.86 -5.24 9.96
N ASP A 37 3.65 -4.95 11.24
CA ASP A 37 2.36 -5.17 11.88
C ASP A 37 1.27 -4.19 11.40
N PHE A 38 0.03 -4.47 11.77
CA PHE A 38 -1.13 -3.67 11.41
C PHE A 38 -1.00 -2.19 11.78
N ASN A 39 -0.45 -1.87 12.96
CA ASN A 39 -0.34 -0.48 13.42
C ASN A 39 0.78 0.25 12.69
N ALA A 40 1.90 -0.43 12.45
CA ALA A 40 3.01 0.08 11.66
C ALA A 40 2.56 0.39 10.23
N LEU A 41 1.83 -0.53 9.58
CA LEU A 41 1.34 -0.32 8.23
C LEU A 41 0.29 0.80 8.17
N ALA A 42 -0.63 0.89 9.14
CA ALA A 42 -1.57 2.02 9.24
C ALA A 42 -0.85 3.37 9.32
N LYS A 43 0.25 3.43 10.08
CA LYS A 43 1.08 4.63 10.25
C LYS A 43 1.82 4.99 8.96
N ILE A 44 2.41 4.01 8.26
CA ILE A 44 3.07 4.22 6.96
C ILE A 44 2.08 4.77 5.92
N LEU A 45 0.85 4.25 5.94
CA LEU A 45 -0.21 4.69 5.05
C LEU A 45 -0.86 6.02 5.48
N GLU A 46 -0.50 6.54 6.67
CA GLU A 46 -1.07 7.74 7.29
C GLU A 46 -2.61 7.71 7.39
N ILE A 47 -3.15 6.54 7.74
CA ILE A 47 -4.58 6.34 7.96
C ILE A 47 -4.87 5.93 9.39
N SER A 48 -6.06 6.25 9.88
CA SER A 48 -6.47 5.80 11.20
C SER A 48 -6.64 4.28 11.24
N PRO A 49 -6.32 3.62 12.37
CA PRO A 49 -6.56 2.19 12.56
C PRO A 49 -8.01 1.78 12.28
N LEU A 50 -8.97 2.66 12.60
CA LEU A 50 -10.39 2.47 12.29
C LEU A 50 -10.64 2.38 10.78
N LYS A 51 -10.13 3.32 9.98
CA LYS A 51 -10.24 3.29 8.53
C LYS A 51 -9.57 2.03 7.97
N PHE A 52 -8.41 1.67 8.50
CA PHE A 52 -7.67 0.50 8.05
C PHE A 52 -8.42 -0.82 8.33
N ASN A 53 -9.03 -0.95 9.51
CA ASN A 53 -9.85 -2.10 9.86
C ASN A 53 -11.11 -2.21 8.97
N LEU A 54 -11.73 -1.08 8.60
CA LEU A 54 -12.86 -1.08 7.66
C LEU A 54 -12.46 -1.65 6.28
N VAL A 55 -11.26 -1.32 5.80
CA VAL A 55 -10.73 -1.86 4.54
C VAL A 55 -10.44 -3.35 4.64
N LEU A 56 -9.77 -3.80 5.72
CA LEU A 56 -9.53 -5.23 5.96
C LEU A 56 -10.81 -6.05 6.14
N SER A 57 -11.87 -5.42 6.66
CA SER A 57 -13.19 -6.03 6.77
C SER A 57 -13.94 -6.08 5.42
N GLY A 58 -13.38 -5.55 4.32
CA GLY A 58 -14.04 -5.42 3.02
C GLY A 58 -15.17 -4.38 3.01
N LYS A 59 -15.35 -3.62 4.10
CA LYS A 59 -16.44 -2.63 4.27
C LYS A 59 -16.03 -1.26 3.72
N GLY A 60 -14.74 -0.97 3.64
CA GLY A 60 -14.17 0.27 3.12
C GLY A 60 -13.26 0.08 1.90
N TYR A 61 -12.68 1.19 1.44
CA TYR A 61 -11.58 1.22 0.49
C TYR A 61 -10.65 2.38 0.81
N LEU A 62 -9.40 2.23 0.39
CA LEU A 62 -8.38 3.27 0.41
C LEU A 62 -8.59 4.21 -0.78
N ASP A 63 -8.39 5.51 -0.52
CA ASP A 63 -8.31 6.53 -1.57
C ASP A 63 -7.06 6.35 -2.43
N LYS A 64 -7.00 7.07 -3.56
CA LYS A 64 -5.93 6.92 -4.55
C LYS A 64 -4.55 7.08 -3.94
N ASP A 65 -4.38 8.12 -3.13
CA ASP A 65 -3.07 8.51 -2.59
C ASP A 65 -2.59 7.47 -1.58
N THR A 66 -3.49 6.95 -0.76
CA THR A 66 -3.18 5.86 0.17
C THR A 66 -2.87 4.55 -0.56
N VAL A 67 -3.58 4.22 -1.65
CA VAL A 67 -3.26 3.04 -2.47
C VAL A 67 -1.87 3.18 -3.11
N ILE A 68 -1.50 4.37 -3.58
CA ILE A 68 -0.15 4.63 -4.12
C ILE A 68 0.91 4.39 -3.05
N LYS A 69 0.70 4.88 -1.81
CA LYS A 69 1.62 4.60 -0.68
C LYS A 69 1.76 3.12 -0.40
N LEU A 70 0.65 2.36 -0.43
CA LEU A 70 0.65 0.91 -0.26
C LEU A 70 1.48 0.21 -1.33
N PHE A 71 1.38 0.63 -2.60
CA PHE A 71 2.21 0.09 -3.66
C PHE A 71 3.68 0.47 -3.54
N LYS A 72 3.98 1.73 -3.18
CA LYS A 72 5.37 2.15 -2.92
C LYS A 72 6.00 1.30 -1.81
N TYR A 73 5.25 1.04 -0.74
CA TYR A 73 5.70 0.16 0.34
C TYR A 73 5.98 -1.26 -0.15
N PHE A 74 5.08 -1.84 -0.94
CA PHE A 74 5.29 -3.17 -1.52
C PHE A 74 6.55 -3.24 -2.39
N ILE A 75 6.79 -2.24 -3.25
CA ILE A 75 7.99 -2.18 -4.10
C ILE A 75 9.25 -2.18 -3.23
N MET A 76 9.29 -1.36 -2.17
CA MET A 76 10.41 -1.34 -1.22
C MET A 76 10.66 -2.67 -0.52
N MET A 77 9.63 -3.49 -0.31
CA MET A 77 9.81 -4.83 0.26
C MET A 77 10.36 -5.84 -0.73
N VAL A 78 10.03 -5.72 -2.02
CA VAL A 78 10.50 -6.64 -3.07
C VAL A 78 11.90 -6.29 -3.55
N GLU A 79 12.32 -5.02 -3.43
CA GLU A 79 13.66 -4.56 -3.79
C GLU A 79 14.73 -4.88 -2.73
N ASN A 80 14.36 -5.22 -1.49
CA ASN A 80 15.27 -5.65 -0.42
C ASN A 80 15.43 -7.18 -0.39
#